data_AF-A0A3D5A3V8-F1
#
_entry.id   AF-A0A3D5A3V8-F1
#
_cell.length_a   1.000
_cell.length_b   1.000
_cell.length_c   1.000
_cell.angle_alpha   90.00
_cell.angle_beta   90.00
_cell.angle_gamma   90.00
#
_symmetry.space_group_name_H-M   'P 1'
#
loop_
_entity.id
_entity.type
_entity.pdbx_description
1 polymer ?
#
loop_
_entity_poly.entity_id
_entity_poly.type
_entity_poly.pdbx_seq_one_letter_code
_entity_poly.pdbx_strand_id
1 'polypeptide(L)'
;MHLEVLVEDESTEKALERVIPRILPACPRPAIHPFQGKHDLLRKLPARLRAYARWLPADSRIVVLIDEDRQNCHQLKAQLEQAARQAGLTTRSSAGEGQQFQVLTRIAIEELEAWFFGDIAALRAAYPRVPAALDRNQPYRDPDAIAGGTWEALQRVLQRAHYFPGGIPKIEVAREISRHMDPAVNRSHSFQVFRQGLLELAALGATDTT
;
A
#
# COMPACT_ATOMS: atom_id res chain seq x y z
N MET A 1 8.13 -10.60 -15.26
CA MET A 1 7.08 -9.87 -14.53
C MET A 1 7.52 -8.44 -14.30
N HIS A 2 6.86 -7.51 -14.98
CA HIS A 2 6.94 -6.08 -14.73
C HIS A 2 5.81 -5.64 -13.80
N LEU A 3 6.07 -4.79 -12.80
CA LEU A 3 5.05 -4.34 -11.83
C LEU A 3 4.88 -2.83 -11.89
N GLU A 4 3.68 -2.41 -12.29
CA GLU A 4 3.22 -1.03 -12.31
C GLU A 4 2.39 -0.76 -11.05
N VAL A 5 2.71 0.27 -10.29
CA VAL A 5 2.04 0.60 -9.02
C VAL A 5 1.57 2.04 -9.06
N LEU A 6 0.26 2.27 -8.94
CA LEU A 6 -0.34 3.59 -8.92
C LEU A 6 -0.74 3.93 -7.48
N VAL A 7 -0.20 5.01 -6.94
CA VAL A 7 -0.40 5.42 -5.53
C VAL A 7 -0.77 6.90 -5.43
N GLU A 8 -1.45 7.27 -4.35
CA GLU A 8 -1.95 8.63 -4.20
C GLU A 8 -0.88 9.71 -4.12
N ASP A 9 0.24 9.40 -3.46
CA ASP A 9 1.26 10.38 -3.11
C ASP A 9 2.68 9.80 -3.03
N GLU A 10 3.65 10.70 -2.87
CA GLU A 10 5.07 10.36 -2.80
C GLU A 10 5.44 9.61 -1.50
N SER A 11 4.71 9.79 -0.40
CA SER A 11 5.02 9.09 0.84
C SER A 11 4.74 7.58 0.71
N THR A 12 3.65 7.24 0.04
CA THR A 12 3.30 5.86 -0.33
C THR A 12 4.30 5.27 -1.30
N GLU A 13 4.74 6.07 -2.29
CA GLU A 13 5.80 5.65 -3.21
C GLU A 13 7.07 5.24 -2.44
N LYS A 14 7.57 6.11 -1.56
CA LYS A 14 8.81 5.82 -0.79
C LYS A 14 8.67 4.65 0.17
N ALA A 15 7.47 4.41 0.70
CA ALA A 15 7.21 3.23 1.51
C ALA A 15 7.26 1.95 0.66
N LEU A 16 6.55 1.93 -0.47
CA LEU A 16 6.43 0.74 -1.33
C LEU A 16 7.72 0.40 -2.07
N GLU A 17 8.58 1.39 -2.39
CA GLU A 17 9.94 1.15 -2.89
C GLU A 17 10.75 0.22 -1.98
N ARG A 18 10.46 0.20 -0.67
CA ARG A 18 11.13 -0.64 0.33
C ARG A 18 10.35 -1.92 0.64
N VAL A 19 9.04 -1.82 0.72
CA VAL A 19 8.17 -2.94 1.13
C VAL A 19 8.01 -3.97 0.01
N ILE A 20 7.75 -3.55 -1.23
CA ILE A 20 7.45 -4.48 -2.33
C ILE A 20 8.61 -5.45 -2.58
N PRO A 21 9.89 -5.03 -2.66
CA PRO A 21 11.00 -5.96 -2.86
C PRO A 21 11.15 -7.03 -1.76
N ARG A 22 10.65 -6.75 -0.54
CA ARG A 22 10.64 -7.74 0.55
C ARG A 22 9.51 -8.75 0.43
N ILE A 23 8.37 -8.33 -0.13
CA ILE A 23 7.24 -9.23 -0.40
C ILE A 23 7.50 -10.06 -1.66
N LEU A 24 8.03 -9.41 -2.71
CA LEU A 24 8.29 -9.98 -4.03
C LEU A 24 9.77 -9.80 -4.41
N PRO A 25 10.69 -10.64 -3.90
CA PRO A 25 12.12 -10.55 -4.23
C PRO A 25 12.42 -10.67 -5.73
N ALA A 26 11.56 -11.37 -6.48
CA ALA A 26 11.65 -11.49 -7.94
C ALA A 26 11.28 -10.19 -8.69
N CYS A 27 10.71 -9.20 -8.02
CA CYS A 27 10.38 -7.88 -8.56
C CYS A 27 11.05 -6.77 -7.73
N PRO A 28 12.38 -6.66 -7.77
CA PRO A 28 13.13 -5.77 -6.87
C PRO A 28 13.01 -4.28 -7.22
N ARG A 29 12.43 -3.94 -8.38
CA ARG A 29 12.31 -2.56 -8.89
C ARG A 29 10.93 -2.34 -9.53
N PRO A 30 9.86 -2.23 -8.73
CA PRO A 30 8.54 -1.87 -9.27
C PRO A 30 8.58 -0.45 -9.85
N ALA A 31 7.81 -0.20 -10.90
CA ALA A 31 7.55 1.13 -11.42
C ALA A 31 6.38 1.73 -10.62
N ILE A 32 6.69 2.61 -9.66
CA ILE A 32 5.71 3.24 -8.79
C ILE A 32 5.45 4.68 -9.27
N HIS A 33 4.18 5.05 -9.38
CA HIS A 33 3.74 6.33 -9.94
C HIS A 33 2.86 7.04 -8.92
N PRO A 34 3.40 8.01 -8.18
CA PRO A 34 2.61 8.85 -7.29
C PRO A 34 1.75 9.84 -8.07
N PHE A 35 0.54 10.07 -7.58
CA PHE A 35 -0.37 11.09 -8.07
C PHE A 35 -0.32 12.32 -7.15
N GLN A 36 -1.20 13.29 -7.42
CA GLN A 36 -1.36 14.48 -6.59
C GLN A 36 -2.61 14.31 -5.70
N GLY A 37 -2.63 13.22 -4.93
CA GLY A 37 -3.72 12.80 -4.06
C GLY A 37 -4.81 11.95 -4.73
N LYS A 38 -5.67 11.36 -3.90
CA LYS A 38 -6.80 10.50 -4.30
C LYS A 38 -7.62 11.01 -5.46
N HIS A 39 -8.05 12.28 -5.42
CA HIS A 39 -8.91 12.85 -6.46
C HIS A 39 -8.23 12.82 -7.84
N ASP A 40 -6.94 13.18 -7.90
CA ASP A 40 -6.19 13.14 -9.15
C ASP A 40 -6.00 11.72 -9.66
N LEU A 41 -5.72 10.77 -8.76
CA LEU A 41 -5.61 9.34 -9.09
C LEU A 41 -6.92 8.81 -9.66
N LEU A 42 -8.03 8.94 -8.93
CA LEU A 42 -9.34 8.41 -9.34
C LEU A 42 -9.79 9.00 -10.68
N ARG A 43 -9.57 10.30 -10.90
CA ARG A 43 -9.91 10.98 -12.15
C ARG A 43 -9.11 10.45 -13.35
N LYS A 44 -7.82 10.19 -13.16
CA LYS A 44 -6.90 9.77 -14.24
C LYS A 44 -6.88 8.25 -14.45
N LEU A 45 -7.28 7.47 -13.46
CA LEU A 45 -7.17 6.02 -13.45
C LEU A 45 -7.81 5.35 -14.69
N PRO A 46 -9.03 5.69 -15.14
CA PRO A 46 -9.62 5.03 -16.30
C PRO A 46 -8.80 5.23 -17.59
N ALA A 47 -8.25 6.44 -17.79
CA ALA A 47 -7.40 6.71 -18.95
C ALA A 47 -6.06 5.96 -18.85
N ARG A 48 -5.46 5.93 -17.66
CA ARG A 48 -4.20 5.21 -17.39
C ARG A 48 -4.35 3.71 -17.65
N LEU A 49 -5.39 3.08 -17.10
CA LEU A 49 -5.63 1.64 -17.27
C LEU A 49 -5.93 1.25 -18.73
N ARG A 50 -6.67 2.09 -19.48
CA ARG A 50 -6.87 1.88 -20.93
C ARG A 50 -5.58 1.96 -21.72
N ALA A 51 -4.66 2.85 -21.34
CA ALA A 51 -3.33 2.89 -21.95
C ALA A 51 -2.54 1.63 -21.58
N TYR A 52 -2.53 1.25 -20.31
CA TYR A 52 -1.82 0.05 -19.85
C TYR A 52 -2.30 -1.22 -20.56
N ALA A 53 -3.60 -1.41 -20.70
CA ALA A 53 -4.18 -2.54 -21.44
C ALA A 53 -3.75 -2.63 -22.91
N ARG A 54 -3.33 -1.50 -23.51
CA ARG A 54 -2.90 -1.43 -24.92
C ARG A 54 -1.40 -1.58 -25.11
N TRP A 55 -0.60 -1.13 -24.14
CA TRP A 55 0.83 -0.89 -24.34
C TRP A 55 1.73 -1.70 -23.41
N LEU A 56 1.22 -2.17 -22.26
CA LEU A 56 2.05 -2.98 -21.37
C LEU A 56 2.22 -4.41 -21.92
N PRO A 57 3.40 -5.02 -21.74
CA PRO A 57 3.61 -6.44 -21.99
C PRO A 57 2.60 -7.32 -21.22
N ALA A 58 2.25 -8.48 -21.77
CA ALA A 58 1.28 -9.40 -21.17
C ALA A 58 1.68 -9.93 -19.78
N ASP A 59 2.99 -9.98 -19.48
CA ASP A 59 3.53 -10.37 -18.17
C ASP A 59 3.55 -9.21 -17.16
N SER A 60 3.06 -8.03 -17.55
CA SER A 60 2.91 -6.90 -16.64
C SER A 60 1.77 -7.13 -15.68
N ARG A 61 1.95 -6.61 -14.47
CA ARG A 61 0.95 -6.62 -13.40
C ARG A 61 0.79 -5.21 -12.88
N ILE A 62 -0.43 -4.87 -12.49
CA ILE A 62 -0.81 -3.52 -12.09
C ILE A 62 -1.35 -3.57 -10.67
N VAL A 63 -0.88 -2.68 -9.82
CA VAL A 63 -1.39 -2.47 -8.47
C VAL A 63 -1.90 -1.05 -8.38
N VAL A 64 -3.11 -0.90 -7.85
CA VAL A 64 -3.68 0.42 -7.52
C VAL A 64 -3.95 0.42 -6.03
N LEU A 65 -3.28 1.32 -5.32
CA LEU A 65 -3.42 1.49 -3.87
C LEU A 65 -3.83 2.93 -3.58
N ILE A 66 -4.91 3.06 -2.80
CA ILE A 66 -5.41 4.33 -2.28
C ILE A 66 -5.66 4.19 -0.77
N ASP A 67 -5.69 5.31 -0.07
CA ASP A 67 -6.05 5.37 1.35
C ASP A 67 -7.57 5.43 1.49
N GLU A 68 -8.10 5.12 2.66
CA GLU A 68 -9.54 5.17 2.91
C GLU A 68 -9.99 6.58 3.29
N ASP A 69 -9.19 7.34 4.06
CA ASP A 69 -9.46 8.71 4.52
C ASP A 69 -10.89 8.90 5.07
N ARG A 70 -11.42 7.92 5.81
CA ARG A 70 -12.79 7.88 6.36
C ARG A 70 -13.90 7.92 5.31
N GLN A 71 -13.60 7.49 4.10
CA GLN A 71 -14.61 7.30 3.04
C GLN A 71 -15.08 5.85 3.01
N ASN A 72 -16.22 5.58 2.37
CA ASN A 72 -16.69 4.21 2.26
C ASN A 72 -15.73 3.35 1.41
N CYS A 73 -14.96 2.48 2.07
CA CYS A 73 -13.94 1.65 1.41
C CYS A 73 -14.53 0.71 0.34
N HIS A 74 -15.78 0.26 0.49
CA HIS A 74 -16.46 -0.54 -0.52
C HIS A 74 -16.79 0.28 -1.78
N GLN A 75 -17.21 1.54 -1.61
CA GLN A 75 -17.46 2.44 -2.74
C GLN A 75 -16.16 2.80 -3.46
N LEU A 76 -15.11 3.12 -2.70
CA LEU A 76 -13.78 3.37 -3.27
C LEU A 76 -13.28 2.16 -4.07
N LYS A 77 -13.33 0.97 -3.46
CA LYS A 77 -12.94 -0.27 -4.16
C LYS A 77 -13.78 -0.51 -5.41
N ALA A 78 -15.09 -0.32 -5.34
CA ALA A 78 -15.97 -0.49 -6.51
C ALA A 78 -15.59 0.46 -7.67
N GLN A 79 -15.20 1.71 -7.37
CA GLN A 79 -14.73 2.64 -8.40
C GLN A 79 -13.44 2.16 -9.08
N LEU A 80 -12.47 1.66 -8.32
CA LEU A 80 -11.22 1.11 -8.87
C LEU A 80 -11.48 -0.11 -9.75
N GLU A 81 -12.33 -1.03 -9.28
CA GLU A 81 -12.74 -2.23 -9.99
C GLU A 81 -13.47 -1.89 -11.30
N GLN A 82 -14.37 -0.89 -11.26
CA GLN A 82 -15.07 -0.41 -12.43
C GLN A 82 -14.10 0.18 -13.47
N ALA A 83 -13.11 0.97 -13.05
CA ALA A 83 -12.12 1.54 -13.95
C ALA A 83 -11.30 0.44 -14.66
N ALA A 84 -10.89 -0.60 -13.93
CA ALA A 84 -10.18 -1.75 -14.50
C ALA A 84 -11.05 -2.56 -15.47
N ARG A 85 -12.30 -2.82 -15.09
CA ARG A 85 -13.27 -3.51 -15.95
C ARG A 85 -13.54 -2.76 -17.24
N GLN A 86 -13.70 -1.44 -17.18
CA GLN A 86 -13.89 -0.59 -18.37
C GLN A 86 -12.66 -0.55 -19.28
N ALA A 87 -11.47 -0.80 -18.73
CA ALA A 87 -10.24 -0.95 -19.50
C ALA A 87 -10.04 -2.36 -20.09
N GLY A 88 -10.95 -3.31 -19.80
CA GLY A 88 -10.84 -4.71 -20.25
C GLY A 88 -9.81 -5.52 -19.47
N LEU A 89 -9.41 -5.07 -18.28
CA LEU A 89 -8.43 -5.74 -17.44
C LEU A 89 -9.11 -6.62 -16.38
N THR A 90 -8.61 -7.85 -16.23
CA THR A 90 -9.09 -8.77 -15.18
C THR A 90 -8.51 -8.38 -13.83
N THR A 91 -9.37 -8.16 -12.84
CA THR A 91 -8.96 -7.87 -11.46
C THR A 91 -9.01 -9.11 -10.58
N ARG A 92 -8.32 -9.07 -9.43
CA ARG A 92 -8.44 -10.12 -8.40
C ARG A 92 -9.89 -10.34 -7.93
N SER A 93 -10.70 -9.30 -7.83
CA SER A 93 -12.08 -9.44 -7.38
C SER A 93 -13.00 -10.06 -8.44
N SER A 94 -12.64 -9.96 -9.73
CA SER A 94 -13.38 -10.56 -10.83
C SER A 94 -12.90 -11.95 -11.25
N ALA A 95 -11.63 -12.28 -10.96
CA ALA A 95 -11.04 -13.58 -11.26
C ALA A 95 -11.60 -14.65 -10.30
N GLY A 96 -11.83 -15.86 -10.83
CA GLY A 96 -12.11 -17.03 -10.01
C GLY A 96 -10.92 -17.40 -9.13
N GLU A 97 -11.17 -18.21 -8.09
CA GLU A 97 -10.11 -18.71 -7.21
C GLU A 97 -9.04 -19.47 -8.03
N GLY A 98 -7.77 -19.13 -7.82
CA GLY A 98 -6.64 -19.69 -8.57
C GLY A 98 -6.50 -19.20 -10.02
N GLN A 99 -7.36 -18.30 -10.50
CA GLN A 99 -7.25 -17.76 -11.86
C GLN A 99 -6.34 -16.53 -11.93
N GLN A 100 -5.62 -16.41 -13.06
CA GLN A 100 -4.74 -15.26 -13.32
C GLN A 100 -5.54 -13.95 -13.40
N PHE A 101 -4.95 -12.89 -12.85
CA PHE A 101 -5.46 -11.53 -12.95
C PHE A 101 -4.32 -10.54 -13.21
N GLN A 102 -4.68 -9.39 -13.77
CA GLN A 102 -3.74 -8.36 -14.20
C GLN A 102 -3.68 -7.20 -13.21
N VAL A 103 -4.80 -6.91 -12.53
CA VAL A 103 -4.93 -5.73 -11.66
C VAL A 103 -5.29 -6.12 -10.23
N LEU A 104 -4.52 -5.64 -9.28
CA LEU A 104 -4.80 -5.69 -7.86
C LEU A 104 -5.26 -4.30 -7.38
N THR A 105 -6.54 -4.15 -7.02
CA THR A 105 -7.05 -2.90 -6.41
C THR A 105 -7.15 -3.05 -4.90
N ARG A 106 -6.55 -2.11 -4.15
CA ARG A 106 -6.38 -2.18 -2.70
C ARG A 106 -6.65 -0.83 -2.05
N ILE A 107 -7.11 -0.89 -0.81
CA ILE A 107 -7.33 0.26 0.06
C ILE A 107 -6.46 0.06 1.32
N ALA A 108 -5.65 1.04 1.70
CA ALA A 108 -5.03 1.12 3.02
C ALA A 108 -6.04 1.70 4.02
N ILE A 109 -6.18 1.08 5.19
CA ILE A 109 -7.18 1.47 6.20
C ILE A 109 -6.44 1.91 7.48
N GLU A 110 -6.68 3.07 8.07
CA GLU A 110 -7.38 4.25 7.51
C GLU A 110 -6.53 4.91 6.40
N GLU A 111 -5.21 4.97 6.61
CA GLU A 111 -4.21 5.53 5.70
C GLU A 111 -2.95 4.66 5.71
N LEU A 112 -1.95 5.00 4.90
CA LEU A 112 -0.64 4.34 4.89
C LEU A 112 -0.02 4.18 6.30
N GLU A 113 -0.17 5.16 7.18
CA GLU A 113 0.44 5.14 8.51
C GLU A 113 -0.06 3.99 9.40
N ALA A 114 -1.24 3.44 9.14
CA ALA A 114 -1.69 2.20 9.80
C ALA A 114 -0.69 1.06 9.58
N TRP A 115 -0.08 0.99 8.40
CA TRP A 115 0.88 -0.05 8.07
C TRP A 115 2.18 0.12 8.87
N PHE A 116 2.55 1.34 9.22
CA PHE A 116 3.68 1.62 10.10
C PHE A 116 3.39 1.20 11.55
N PHE A 117 2.17 1.44 12.04
CA PHE A 117 1.72 0.91 13.34
C PHE A 117 1.60 -0.61 13.36
N GLY A 118 1.40 -1.22 12.18
CA GLY A 118 1.42 -2.67 12.00
C GLY A 118 2.76 -3.32 12.30
N ASP A 119 3.87 -2.57 12.27
CA ASP A 119 5.21 -3.03 12.61
C ASP A 119 5.92 -2.04 13.56
N ILE A 120 5.62 -2.17 14.86
CA ILE A 120 6.23 -1.34 15.90
C ILE A 120 7.75 -1.52 15.98
N ALA A 121 8.28 -2.69 15.62
CA ALA A 121 9.72 -2.90 15.61
C ALA A 121 10.39 -2.02 14.55
N ALA A 122 9.81 -1.95 13.35
CA ALA A 122 10.28 -1.07 12.28
C ALA A 122 10.16 0.42 12.64
N LEU A 123 9.02 0.82 13.23
CA LEU A 123 8.82 2.20 13.71
C LEU A 123 9.91 2.60 14.72
N ARG A 124 10.25 1.70 15.65
CA ARG A 124 11.31 1.94 16.64
C ARG A 124 12.72 1.90 16.05
N ALA A 125 12.96 1.05 15.07
CA ALA A 125 14.26 1.01 14.39
C ALA A 125 14.54 2.36 13.71
N ALA A 126 13.54 2.98 13.09
CA ALA A 126 13.63 4.33 12.54
C ALA A 126 13.69 5.41 13.64
N TYR A 127 12.90 5.26 14.70
CA TYR A 127 12.77 6.24 15.78
C TYR A 127 12.92 5.61 17.18
N PRO A 128 14.17 5.40 17.66
CA PRO A 128 14.43 4.63 18.88
C PRO A 128 13.78 5.15 20.17
N ARG A 129 13.41 6.43 20.24
CA ARG A 129 12.71 7.02 21.40
C ARG A 129 11.22 6.73 21.45
N VAL A 130 10.62 6.18 20.39
CA VAL A 130 9.24 5.65 20.44
C VAL A 130 9.16 4.57 21.53
N PRO A 131 8.06 4.36 22.27
CA PRO A 131 7.97 3.28 23.28
C PRO A 131 8.00 1.86 22.69
N ALA A 132 8.56 0.90 23.44
CA ALA A 132 8.73 -0.49 22.98
C ALA A 132 7.41 -1.25 22.86
N ALA A 133 6.55 -1.03 23.85
CA ALA A 133 5.25 -1.65 23.98
C ALA A 133 4.14 -0.75 23.44
N LEU A 134 4.39 0.01 22.35
CA LEU A 134 3.41 0.93 21.80
C LEU A 134 2.12 0.20 21.41
N ASP A 135 2.26 -1.00 20.87
CA ASP A 135 1.19 -1.92 20.53
C ASP A 135 0.37 -2.43 21.71
N ARG A 136 0.90 -2.38 22.94
CA ARG A 136 0.13 -2.79 24.13
C ARG A 136 -0.87 -1.71 24.55
N ASN A 137 -0.66 -0.47 24.12
CA ASN A 137 -1.59 0.62 24.37
C ASN A 137 -2.86 0.41 23.54
N GLN A 138 -4.01 0.47 24.20
CA GLN A 138 -5.32 0.24 23.58
C GLN A 138 -5.51 0.96 22.23
N PRO A 139 -5.11 2.24 22.06
CA PRO A 139 -5.33 2.96 20.80
C PRO A 139 -4.52 2.44 19.60
N TYR A 140 -3.45 1.67 19.82
CA TYR A 140 -2.52 1.21 18.76
C TYR A 140 -2.47 -0.32 18.64
N ARG A 141 -3.38 -1.04 19.31
CA ARG A 141 -3.46 -2.51 19.26
C ARG A 141 -3.89 -2.99 17.88
N ASP A 142 -4.90 -2.34 17.33
CA ASP A 142 -5.38 -2.54 15.97
C ASP A 142 -4.95 -1.33 15.12
N PRO A 143 -3.96 -1.50 14.22
CA PRO A 143 -3.45 -0.41 13.40
C PRO A 143 -4.50 0.19 12.47
N ASP A 144 -5.44 -0.62 11.97
CA ASP A 144 -6.44 -0.17 11.00
C ASP A 144 -7.64 0.53 11.67
N ALA A 145 -7.75 0.43 13.00
CA ALA A 145 -8.81 1.04 13.79
C ALA A 145 -8.34 2.22 14.65
N ILE A 146 -7.17 2.79 14.35
CA ILE A 146 -6.64 3.95 15.07
C ILE A 146 -7.54 5.17 14.85
N ALA A 147 -8.22 5.59 15.91
CA ALA A 147 -9.16 6.70 15.84
C ALA A 147 -8.47 8.08 15.71
N GLY A 148 -9.14 8.98 15.00
CA GLY A 148 -8.71 10.38 14.88
C GLY A 148 -7.53 10.57 13.92
N GLY A 149 -7.34 9.63 12.99
CA GLY A 149 -6.40 9.73 11.87
C GLY A 149 -5.08 9.06 12.21
N THR A 150 -4.66 8.15 11.34
CA THR A 150 -3.44 7.35 11.51
C THR A 150 -2.20 8.22 11.35
N TRP A 151 -2.24 9.17 10.43
CA TRP A 151 -1.23 10.21 10.29
C TRP A 151 -1.08 11.06 11.55
N GLU A 152 -2.18 11.62 12.08
CA GLU A 152 -2.11 12.47 13.27
C GLU A 152 -1.71 11.64 14.51
N ALA A 153 -2.09 10.36 14.55
CA ALA A 153 -1.63 9.44 15.59
C ALA A 153 -0.13 9.21 15.54
N LEU A 154 0.44 8.96 14.36
CA LEU A 154 1.88 8.83 14.17
C LEU A 154 2.58 10.12 14.56
N GLN A 155 2.01 11.26 14.17
CA GLN A 155 2.53 12.57 14.55
C GLN A 155 2.60 12.75 16.06
N ARG A 156 1.51 12.47 16.78
CA ARG A 156 1.49 12.55 18.25
C ARG A 156 2.52 11.62 18.89
N VAL A 157 2.70 10.41 18.37
CA VAL A 157 3.68 9.44 18.90
C VAL A 157 5.11 9.96 18.76
N LEU A 158 5.47 10.42 17.56
CA LEU A 158 6.82 10.91 17.28
C LEU A 158 7.13 12.22 18.02
N GLN A 159 6.16 13.13 18.13
CA GLN A 159 6.31 14.36 18.90
C GLN A 159 6.47 14.12 20.41
N ARG A 160 5.70 13.17 20.98
CA ARG A 160 5.90 12.75 22.39
C ARG A 160 7.26 12.11 22.62
N ALA A 161 7.83 11.49 21.59
CA ALA A 161 9.20 10.97 21.59
C ALA A 161 10.26 12.04 21.24
N HIS A 162 9.89 13.33 21.28
CA HIS A 162 10.76 14.49 21.00
C HIS A 162 11.35 14.51 19.59
N TYR A 163 10.65 13.96 18.60
CA TYR A 163 10.96 14.15 17.18
C TYR A 163 10.05 15.23 16.58
N PHE A 164 10.56 15.94 15.58
CA PHE A 164 9.74 16.80 14.70
C PHE A 164 8.77 17.77 15.43
N PRO A 165 9.28 18.64 16.33
CA PRO A 165 8.42 19.57 17.09
C PRO A 165 7.62 20.53 16.19
N GLY A 166 8.10 20.80 14.98
CA GLY A 166 7.44 21.67 13.99
C GLY A 166 6.52 20.96 12.99
N GLY A 167 6.30 19.65 13.13
CA GLY A 167 5.54 18.84 12.16
C GLY A 167 6.43 17.86 11.41
N ILE A 168 5.81 16.79 10.91
CA ILE A 168 6.53 15.62 10.43
C ILE A 168 6.77 15.68 8.92
N PRO A 169 8.01 15.44 8.45
CA PRO A 169 8.28 15.29 7.01
C PRO A 169 7.74 13.94 6.51
N LYS A 170 6.46 13.89 6.08
CA LYS A 170 5.73 12.67 5.63
C LYS A 170 6.58 11.71 4.81
N ILE A 171 7.20 12.22 3.74
CA ILE A 171 7.98 11.44 2.78
C ILE A 171 9.20 10.81 3.45
N GLU A 172 9.92 11.56 4.28
CA GLU A 172 11.09 11.07 5.00
C GLU A 172 10.69 10.02 6.02
N VAL A 173 9.63 10.27 6.79
CA VAL A 173 9.15 9.33 7.82
C VAL A 173 8.68 8.03 7.22
N ALA A 174 7.90 8.07 6.14
CA ALA A 174 7.49 6.88 5.40
C ALA A 174 8.70 6.09 4.88
N ARG A 175 9.72 6.79 4.35
CA ARG A 175 10.97 6.17 3.89
C ARG A 175 11.76 5.52 5.01
N GLU A 176 11.95 6.18 6.14
CA GLU A 176 12.76 5.67 7.24
C GLU A 176 12.08 4.47 7.93
N ILE A 177 10.77 4.53 8.19
CA ILE A 177 10.05 3.41 8.80
C ILE A 177 10.03 2.21 7.86
N SER A 178 9.68 2.42 6.58
CA SER A 178 9.58 1.33 5.60
C SER A 178 10.91 0.63 5.32
N ARG A 179 12.05 1.30 5.53
CA ARG A 179 13.38 0.63 5.49
C ARG A 179 13.55 -0.46 6.53
N HIS A 180 12.77 -0.47 7.60
CA HIS A 180 12.86 -1.48 8.65
C HIS A 180 11.66 -2.43 8.69
N MET A 181 10.60 -2.16 7.92
CA MET A 181 9.40 -2.99 7.89
C MET A 181 9.69 -4.43 7.47
N ASP A 182 9.23 -5.38 8.27
CA ASP A 182 9.13 -6.78 7.94
C ASP A 182 7.67 -7.11 7.56
N PRO A 183 7.38 -7.37 6.27
CA PRO A 183 6.03 -7.70 5.82
C PRO A 183 5.44 -8.96 6.46
N ALA A 184 6.25 -9.88 6.98
CA ALA A 184 5.76 -11.14 7.55
C ALA A 184 5.14 -10.97 8.94
N VAL A 185 5.55 -9.94 9.70
CA VAL A 185 5.09 -9.70 11.07
C VAL A 185 4.10 -8.53 11.18
N ASN A 186 3.85 -7.84 10.07
CA ASN A 186 2.96 -6.68 10.05
C ASN A 186 1.52 -7.09 10.39
N ARG A 187 0.94 -6.41 11.38
CA ARG A 187 -0.38 -6.75 11.96
C ARG A 187 -1.55 -5.94 11.39
N SER A 188 -1.30 -4.95 10.55
CA SER A 188 -2.37 -4.25 9.85
C SER A 188 -3.08 -5.25 8.93
N HIS A 189 -4.40 -5.39 9.07
CA HIS A 189 -5.17 -6.32 8.25
C HIS A 189 -5.20 -5.85 6.79
N SER A 190 -5.36 -4.55 6.56
CA SER A 190 -5.33 -3.94 5.24
C SER A 190 -3.99 -4.18 4.53
N PHE A 191 -2.87 -4.09 5.27
CA PHE A 191 -1.53 -4.47 4.80
C PHE A 191 -1.42 -5.98 4.50
N GLN A 192 -1.88 -6.84 5.40
CA GLN A 192 -1.80 -8.30 5.23
C GLN A 192 -2.52 -8.75 3.97
N VAL A 193 -3.72 -8.19 3.74
CA VAL A 193 -4.50 -8.54 2.56
C VAL A 193 -3.86 -7.90 1.30
N PHE A 194 -3.17 -6.75 1.39
CA PHE A 194 -2.35 -6.18 0.30
C PHE A 194 -1.18 -7.10 -0.05
N ARG A 195 -0.41 -7.53 0.96
CA ARG A 195 0.69 -8.49 0.84
C ARG A 195 0.22 -9.79 0.18
N GLN A 196 -0.90 -10.34 0.65
CA GLN A 196 -1.46 -11.57 0.09
C GLN A 196 -1.84 -11.40 -1.38
N GLY A 197 -2.50 -10.28 -1.71
CA GLY A 197 -2.84 -9.96 -3.09
C GLY A 197 -1.63 -9.82 -4.01
N LEU A 198 -0.52 -9.25 -3.53
CA LEU A 198 0.74 -9.16 -4.28
C LEU A 198 1.36 -10.54 -4.55
N LEU A 199 1.34 -11.43 -3.55
CA LEU A 199 1.85 -12.79 -3.69
C LEU A 199 1.03 -13.58 -4.73
N GLU A 200 -0.29 -13.48 -4.69
CA GLU A 200 -1.20 -14.09 -5.67
C GLU A 200 -0.96 -13.54 -7.09
N LEU A 201 -0.80 -12.22 -7.21
CA LEU A 201 -0.55 -11.53 -8.48
C LEU A 201 0.75 -12.03 -9.16
N ALA A 202 1.76 -12.38 -8.36
CA ALA A 202 3.06 -12.85 -8.83
C ALA A 202 3.10 -14.37 -9.10
N ALA A 203 2.47 -15.20 -8.26
CA ALA A 203 2.50 -16.67 -8.38
C ALA A 203 1.92 -17.17 -9.70
N LEU A 204 0.99 -16.42 -10.27
CA LEU A 204 0.25 -16.76 -11.48
C LEU A 204 0.93 -16.32 -12.78
N GLY A 205 2.13 -15.72 -12.71
CA GLY A 205 2.96 -15.40 -13.88
C GLY A 205 4.08 -16.41 -14.16
N ALA A 206 4.24 -17.43 -13.32
CA ALA A 206 5.36 -18.38 -13.38
C ALA A 206 5.02 -19.71 -14.09
N THR A 207 3.79 -19.89 -14.57
CA THR A 207 3.32 -21.19 -15.09
C THR A 207 3.56 -21.42 -16.59
N ASP A 208 4.08 -20.46 -17.33
CA ASP A 208 4.26 -20.56 -18.80
C ASP A 208 5.71 -20.87 -19.24
N THR A 209 6.47 -21.66 -18.47
CA THR A 209 7.88 -21.99 -18.82
C THR A 209 8.24 -23.48 -18.72
N THR A 210 7.32 -24.38 -19.11
CA THR A 210 7.64 -25.79 -19.34
C THR A 210 7.16 -26.26 -20.70
#